data_AF-A0A7R9TCH1-F1
#
_entry.id   AF-A0A7R9TCH1-F1
#
_cell.length_a   1.000
_cell.length_b   1.000
_cell.length_c   1.000
_cell.angle_alpha   90.00
_cell.angle_beta   90.00
_cell.angle_gamma   90.00
#
_symmetry.space_group_name_H-M   'P 1'
#
loop_
_entity.id
_entity.type
_entity.pdbx_description
1 polymer ?
#
loop_
_entity_poly.entity_id
_entity_poly.type
_entity_poly.pdbx_seq_one_letter_code
_entity_poly.pdbx_strand_id
1 'polypeptide(L)'
;PHTAAETRCSLVVDAGFSATHAVPVFGDRIVRAAVRRANVGGKTMTNYLKELVSYRAVNMMDEYYIIDDVKEKLCFVSADVREDLLLSKKGPGGRLSPYRATYVLPDGVHVSRGFVKPSETVAQRKKVDAALAGLSEEDAAAALKAATLAGGGAEPARGGGAGGKKAYEEQSLVLNNERFAVPEILFRPSDLGAPQAGIADAIVQAAQACHPDVQELLYGAVVVTGGCANMPGFIDRLKAELRPMVPDRFELNIVLSDGAGGPE
;
A
#
# COMPACT_ATOMS: atom_id res chain seq x y z
N PRO A 1 5.11 15.50 23.93
CA PRO A 1 5.59 14.89 22.68
C PRO A 1 6.61 15.82 21.99
N HIS A 2 7.89 15.52 22.14
CA HIS A 2 8.93 16.27 21.44
C HIS A 2 8.83 15.98 19.94
N THR A 3 8.62 17.03 19.15
CA THR A 3 8.63 16.89 17.68
C THR A 3 10.06 16.65 17.21
N ALA A 4 10.25 16.00 16.05
CA ALA A 4 11.57 15.75 15.47
C ALA A 4 12.43 17.04 15.33
N ALA A 5 11.77 18.20 15.21
CA ALA A 5 12.40 19.52 15.17
C ALA A 5 13.00 19.95 16.53
N GLU A 6 12.42 19.51 17.65
CA GLU A 6 12.90 19.84 19.00
C GLU A 6 14.10 18.99 19.41
N THR A 7 14.14 17.71 19.01
CA THR A 7 15.15 16.76 19.49
C THR A 7 16.47 16.76 18.71
N ARG A 8 16.61 17.48 17.60
CA ARG A 8 17.79 17.45 16.69
C ARG A 8 18.25 16.03 16.31
N CYS A 9 17.42 15.02 16.55
CA CYS A 9 17.71 13.60 16.36
C CYS A 9 16.49 13.01 15.66
N SER A 10 16.70 12.32 14.56
CA SER A 10 15.62 11.71 13.79
C SER A 10 16.12 10.51 13.02
N LEU A 11 15.27 9.51 12.84
CA LEU A 11 15.53 8.38 11.95
C LEU A 11 14.73 8.55 10.67
N VAL A 12 15.40 8.89 9.57
CA VAL A 12 14.75 9.07 8.27
C VAL A 12 14.68 7.73 7.56
N VAL A 13 13.48 7.32 7.16
CA VAL A 13 13.21 6.08 6.44
C VAL A 13 12.70 6.43 5.05
N ASP A 14 13.53 6.29 4.03
CA ASP A 14 13.18 6.53 2.64
C ASP A 14 12.76 5.22 1.96
N ALA A 15 11.44 5.00 1.84
CA ALA A 15 10.83 3.87 1.14
C ALA A 15 10.66 4.20 -0.35
N GLY A 16 11.77 4.07 -1.09
CA GLY A 16 11.87 4.46 -2.48
C GLY A 16 11.52 3.38 -3.50
N PHE A 17 11.73 3.72 -4.78
CA PHE A 17 11.46 2.85 -5.92
C PHE A 17 12.31 1.58 -5.90
N SER A 18 13.64 1.68 -5.76
CA SER A 18 14.52 0.51 -5.88
C SER A 18 14.88 -0.15 -4.55
N ALA A 19 14.83 0.59 -3.45
CA ALA A 19 15.32 0.16 -2.15
C ALA A 19 14.77 1.08 -1.06
N THR A 20 14.82 0.59 0.17
CA THR A 20 14.49 1.35 1.36
C THR A 20 15.75 1.68 2.16
N HIS A 21 15.93 2.93 2.57
CA HIS A 21 17.08 3.38 3.36
C HIS A 21 16.63 3.85 4.74
N ALA A 22 17.28 3.36 5.79
CA ALA A 22 17.16 3.86 7.15
C ALA A 22 18.41 4.68 7.48
N VAL A 23 18.23 5.98 7.69
CA VAL A 23 19.29 6.97 7.84
C VAL A 23 19.12 7.70 9.18
N PRO A 24 19.88 7.33 10.22
CA PRO A 24 19.90 8.06 11.47
C PRO A 24 20.62 9.40 11.32
N VAL A 25 19.97 10.46 11.79
CA VAL A 25 20.47 11.85 11.76
C VAL A 25 20.55 12.36 13.20
N PHE A 26 21.68 12.97 13.53
CA PHE A 26 21.98 13.57 14.84
C PHE A 26 22.65 14.93 14.65
N GLY A 27 22.05 16.00 15.17
CA GLY A 27 22.58 17.36 15.08
C GLY A 27 22.88 17.78 13.63
N ASP A 28 21.92 17.55 12.73
CA ASP A 28 22.03 17.82 11.28
C ASP A 28 23.13 17.02 10.54
N ARG A 29 23.67 15.99 11.18
CA ARG A 29 24.69 15.10 10.59
C ARG A 29 24.18 13.67 10.52
N ILE A 30 24.45 13.03 9.40
CA ILE A 30 24.12 11.61 9.19
C ILE A 30 25.15 10.74 9.91
N VAL A 31 24.67 9.77 10.70
CA VAL A 31 25.51 8.74 11.32
C VAL A 31 25.80 7.65 10.27
N ARG A 32 26.79 7.89 9.41
CA ARG A 32 27.09 7.04 8.23
C ARG A 32 27.27 5.56 8.56
N ALA A 33 27.90 5.23 9.69
CA ALA A 33 28.13 3.84 10.11
C ALA A 33 26.83 3.08 10.45
N ALA A 34 25.78 3.82 10.82
CA ALA A 34 24.49 3.28 11.22
C ALA A 34 23.45 3.31 10.08
N VAL A 35 23.81 3.82 8.89
CA VAL A 35 22.93 3.74 7.72
C VAL A 35 22.69 2.28 7.33
N ARG A 36 21.44 1.93 7.11
CA ARG A 36 21.04 0.59 6.63
C ARG A 36 20.21 0.72 5.36
N ARG A 37 20.40 -0.24 4.46
CA ARG A 37 19.69 -0.33 3.19
C ARG A 37 19.06 -1.69 3.07
N ALA A 38 17.75 -1.73 2.88
CA ALA A 38 17.01 -2.93 2.52
C ALA A 38 16.82 -2.94 0.99
N ASN A 39 17.11 -4.07 0.35
CA ASN A 39 16.97 -4.24 -1.11
C ASN A 39 15.52 -4.52 -1.53
N VAL A 40 14.56 -4.03 -0.75
CA VAL A 40 13.12 -4.08 -1.01
C VAL A 40 12.60 -2.67 -1.27
N GLY A 41 11.81 -2.53 -2.33
CA GLY A 41 11.20 -1.26 -2.76
C GLY A 41 10.11 -1.49 -3.80
N GLY A 42 9.60 -0.40 -4.39
CA GLY A 42 8.53 -0.43 -5.37
C GLY A 42 8.80 -1.29 -6.62
N LYS A 43 10.06 -1.38 -7.06
CA LYS A 43 10.49 -2.23 -8.18
C LYS A 43 10.27 -3.70 -7.87
N THR A 44 10.64 -4.13 -6.66
CA THR A 44 10.46 -5.51 -6.21
C THR A 44 8.97 -5.86 -6.17
N MET A 45 8.13 -4.97 -5.63
CA MET A 45 6.67 -5.14 -5.62
C MET A 45 6.09 -5.24 -7.05
N THR A 46 6.49 -4.33 -7.93
CA THR A 46 5.98 -4.28 -9.30
C THR A 46 6.40 -5.52 -10.09
N ASN A 47 7.65 -5.95 -9.94
CA ASN A 47 8.14 -7.18 -10.57
C ASN A 47 7.38 -8.41 -10.05
N TYR A 48 7.15 -8.48 -8.74
CA TYR A 48 6.38 -9.58 -8.16
C TYR A 48 4.93 -9.59 -8.65
N LEU A 49 4.28 -8.41 -8.73
CA LEU A 49 2.93 -8.30 -9.30
C LEU A 49 2.89 -8.70 -10.78
N LYS A 50 3.90 -8.32 -11.56
CA LYS A 50 4.04 -8.73 -12.96
C LYS A 50 4.08 -10.25 -13.10
N GLU A 51 4.88 -10.94 -12.28
CA GLU A 51 4.96 -12.40 -12.29
C GLU A 51 3.60 -13.03 -11.92
N LEU A 52 2.96 -12.55 -10.84
CA LEU A 52 1.68 -13.07 -10.36
C LEU A 52 0.53 -12.90 -11.35
N VAL A 53 0.47 -11.77 -12.04
CA VAL A 53 -0.52 -11.46 -13.07
C VAL A 53 -0.24 -12.26 -14.33
N SER A 54 1.01 -12.25 -14.80
CA SER A 54 1.40 -12.91 -16.06
C SER A 54 1.23 -14.42 -15.99
N TYR A 55 1.39 -15.01 -14.81
CA TYR A 55 1.15 -16.43 -14.60
C TYR A 55 -0.35 -16.81 -14.69
N ARG A 56 -1.26 -15.91 -14.30
CA ARG A 56 -2.70 -16.22 -14.20
C ARG A 56 -3.56 -15.71 -15.34
N ALA A 57 -3.16 -14.60 -15.95
CA ALA A 57 -3.98 -13.87 -16.90
C ALA A 57 -3.18 -13.57 -18.17
N VAL A 58 -3.05 -12.28 -18.51
CA VAL A 58 -2.33 -11.81 -19.68
C VAL A 58 -0.86 -11.60 -19.32
N ASN A 59 0.05 -11.95 -20.22
CA ASN A 59 1.48 -11.68 -20.05
C ASN A 59 1.71 -10.16 -20.01
N MET A 60 2.09 -9.65 -18.84
CA MET A 60 2.35 -8.24 -18.56
C MET A 60 3.82 -8.00 -18.20
N MET A 61 4.71 -8.94 -18.57
CA MET A 61 6.13 -8.87 -18.22
C MET A 61 6.87 -7.71 -18.87
N ASP A 62 6.38 -7.16 -19.99
CA ASP A 62 6.98 -5.98 -20.63
C ASP A 62 6.27 -4.67 -20.24
N GLU A 63 5.08 -4.77 -19.65
CA GLU A 63 4.20 -3.64 -19.33
C GLU A 63 4.43 -3.08 -17.93
N TYR A 64 5.63 -2.56 -17.70
CA TYR A 64 6.03 -2.05 -16.38
C TYR A 64 5.10 -0.94 -15.87
N TYR A 65 4.87 0.09 -16.68
CA TYR A 65 4.12 1.29 -16.27
C TYR A 65 2.65 1.00 -15.99
N ILE A 66 2.05 0.06 -16.73
CA ILE A 66 0.66 -0.34 -16.51
C ILE A 66 0.54 -1.04 -15.16
N ILE A 67 1.45 -1.97 -14.87
CA ILE A 67 1.42 -2.70 -13.59
C ILE A 67 1.79 -1.80 -12.41
N ASP A 68 2.66 -0.81 -12.61
CA ASP A 68 2.99 0.19 -11.61
C ASP A 68 1.76 1.06 -11.25
N ASP A 69 1.01 1.53 -12.25
CA ASP A 69 -0.24 2.30 -12.06
C ASP A 69 -1.35 1.42 -11.42
N VAL A 70 -1.43 0.13 -11.80
CA VAL A 70 -2.31 -0.85 -11.12
C VAL A 70 -1.94 -1.00 -9.65
N LYS A 71 -0.64 -1.16 -9.34
CA LYS A 71 -0.13 -1.27 -7.97
C LYS A 71 -0.49 -0.03 -7.16
N GLU A 72 -0.23 1.17 -7.68
CA GLU A 72 -0.53 2.41 -6.97
C GLU A 72 -2.03 2.64 -6.72
N LYS A 73 -2.89 2.22 -7.66
CA LYS A 73 -4.35 2.40 -7.52
C LYS A 73 -5.05 1.32 -6.69
N LEU A 74 -4.57 0.08 -6.74
CA LEU A 74 -5.28 -1.08 -6.16
C LEU A 74 -4.64 -1.65 -4.90
N CYS A 75 -3.31 -1.61 -4.77
CA CYS A 75 -2.64 -2.23 -3.63
C CYS A 75 -2.78 -1.41 -2.35
N PHE A 76 -2.76 -2.12 -1.23
CA PHE A 76 -2.80 -1.53 0.11
C PHE A 76 -2.05 -2.44 1.07
N VAL A 77 -1.57 -1.88 2.17
CA VAL A 77 -0.90 -2.64 3.22
C VAL A 77 -1.95 -3.12 4.21
N SER A 78 -1.99 -4.43 4.43
CA SER A 78 -2.88 -5.05 5.42
C SER A 78 -2.23 -5.07 6.81
N ALA A 79 -3.07 -4.91 7.85
CA ALA A 79 -2.67 -5.07 9.23
C ALA A 79 -2.39 -6.54 9.58
N ASP A 80 -3.27 -7.47 9.18
CA ASP A 80 -3.09 -8.91 9.31
C ASP A 80 -3.36 -9.64 7.99
N VAL A 81 -2.26 -9.97 7.31
CA VAL A 81 -2.29 -10.69 6.03
C VAL A 81 -2.88 -12.09 6.16
N ARG A 82 -2.73 -12.76 7.31
CA ARG A 82 -3.21 -14.14 7.46
C ARG A 82 -4.74 -14.17 7.49
N GLU A 83 -5.34 -13.27 8.25
CA GLU A 83 -6.79 -13.11 8.33
C GLU A 83 -7.36 -12.69 6.97
N ASP A 84 -6.76 -11.69 6.33
CA ASP A 84 -7.19 -11.22 5.01
C ASP A 84 -7.09 -12.30 3.93
N LEU A 85 -6.08 -13.17 4.01
CA LEU A 85 -5.97 -14.31 3.11
C LEU A 85 -7.12 -15.29 3.31
N LEU A 86 -7.58 -15.52 4.54
CA LEU A 86 -8.75 -16.36 4.81
C LEU A 86 -10.03 -15.73 4.27
N LEU A 87 -10.22 -14.43 4.47
CA LEU A 87 -11.36 -13.66 3.95
C LEU A 87 -11.36 -13.56 2.42
N SER A 88 -10.18 -13.61 1.79
CA SER A 88 -10.04 -13.56 0.33
C SER A 88 -10.44 -14.87 -0.37
N LYS A 89 -10.48 -15.99 0.35
CA LYS A 89 -10.96 -17.28 -0.17
C LYS A 89 -12.47 -17.17 -0.42
N LYS A 90 -12.96 -17.80 -1.49
CA LYS A 90 -14.38 -17.76 -1.87
C LYS A 90 -15.26 -18.06 -0.65
N GLY A 91 -16.12 -17.12 -0.28
CA GLY A 91 -17.06 -17.30 0.82
C GLY A 91 -18.05 -18.44 0.53
N PRO A 92 -18.67 -19.05 1.57
CA PRO A 92 -19.77 -19.98 1.39
C PRO A 92 -20.86 -19.34 0.51
N GLY A 93 -21.26 -20.02 -0.57
CA GLY A 93 -22.34 -19.56 -1.46
C GLY A 93 -21.93 -18.72 -2.67
N GLY A 94 -20.66 -18.71 -3.08
CA GLY A 94 -20.24 -18.10 -4.35
C GLY A 94 -20.15 -16.57 -4.34
N ARG A 95 -20.16 -15.95 -3.15
CA ARG A 95 -19.92 -14.51 -2.99
C ARG A 95 -18.49 -14.17 -3.41
N LEU A 96 -18.35 -13.09 -4.16
CA LEU A 96 -17.05 -12.54 -4.57
C LEU A 96 -16.30 -12.03 -3.35
N SER A 97 -14.98 -12.17 -3.36
CA SER A 97 -14.15 -11.71 -2.25
C SER A 97 -14.22 -10.19 -2.09
N PRO A 98 -14.16 -9.67 -0.86
CA PRO A 98 -14.21 -8.24 -0.58
C PRO A 98 -13.02 -7.47 -1.18
N TYR A 99 -11.90 -8.15 -1.37
CA TYR A 99 -10.67 -7.59 -1.92
C TYR A 99 -10.63 -7.62 -3.45
N ARG A 100 -11.62 -8.21 -4.12
CA ARG A 100 -11.65 -8.23 -5.59
C ARG A 100 -11.78 -6.81 -6.14
N ALA A 101 -10.92 -6.46 -7.09
CA ALA A 101 -11.01 -5.21 -7.84
C ALA A 101 -10.60 -5.45 -9.30
N THR A 102 -11.29 -4.76 -10.21
CA THR A 102 -11.05 -4.86 -11.65
C THR A 102 -10.48 -3.56 -12.20
N TYR A 103 -9.33 -3.65 -12.87
CA TYR A 103 -8.69 -2.55 -13.57
C TYR A 103 -8.87 -2.71 -15.08
N VAL A 104 -9.36 -1.67 -15.77
CA VAL A 104 -9.48 -1.64 -17.23
C VAL A 104 -8.17 -1.16 -17.82
N LEU A 105 -7.62 -1.95 -18.73
CA LEU A 105 -6.35 -1.65 -19.38
C LEU A 105 -6.55 -0.56 -20.45
N PRO A 106 -5.58 0.33 -20.64
CA PRO A 106 -5.61 1.27 -21.76
C PRO A 106 -5.41 0.51 -23.07
N ASP A 107 -6.23 0.83 -24.08
CA ASP A 107 -6.17 0.22 -25.41
C ASP A 107 -5.55 1.17 -26.46
N GLY A 108 -5.26 2.41 -26.08
CA GLY A 108 -4.69 3.43 -26.95
C GLY A 108 -5.65 4.01 -27.99
N VAL A 109 -6.89 3.52 -28.08
CA VAL A 109 -7.90 3.96 -29.05
C VAL A 109 -9.09 4.61 -28.34
N HIS A 110 -9.65 3.94 -27.34
CA HIS A 110 -10.82 4.40 -26.59
C HIS A 110 -10.43 4.86 -25.17
N VAL A 111 -9.39 4.25 -24.60
CA VAL A 111 -8.90 4.48 -23.25
C VAL A 111 -7.39 4.73 -23.32
N SER A 112 -7.00 5.98 -23.12
CA SER A 112 -5.59 6.40 -23.09
C SER A 112 -4.89 6.08 -21.78
N ARG A 113 -5.63 6.07 -20.67
CA ARG A 113 -5.14 5.68 -19.34
C ARG A 113 -6.13 4.74 -18.68
N GLY A 114 -5.63 3.63 -18.16
CA GLY A 114 -6.49 2.67 -17.49
C GLY A 114 -7.10 3.21 -16.19
N PHE A 115 -8.20 2.61 -15.79
CA PHE A 115 -9.00 3.06 -14.64
C PHE A 115 -9.59 1.87 -13.90
N VAL A 116 -9.90 2.08 -12.63
CA VAL A 116 -10.52 1.06 -11.77
C VAL A 116 -12.03 1.08 -11.97
N LYS A 117 -12.66 -0.08 -12.16
CA LYS A 117 -14.11 -0.18 -12.30
C LYS A 117 -14.80 0.22 -10.97
N PRO A 118 -15.66 1.27 -10.95
CA PRO A 118 -16.27 1.79 -9.73
C PRO A 118 -17.23 0.80 -9.04
N SER A 119 -17.80 -0.12 -9.80
CA SER A 119 -18.81 -1.09 -9.35
C SER A 119 -18.36 -2.01 -8.22
N GLU A 120 -17.05 -2.08 -7.96
CA GLU A 120 -16.46 -2.96 -6.96
C GLU A 120 -15.74 -2.17 -5.83
N THR A 121 -15.20 -0.97 -6.07
CA THR A 121 -14.26 -0.34 -5.13
C THR A 121 -14.88 0.47 -3.97
N VAL A 122 -16.04 1.10 -4.15
CA VAL A 122 -16.63 2.00 -3.11
C VAL A 122 -17.66 1.29 -2.23
N ALA A 123 -18.48 0.41 -2.83
CA ALA A 123 -19.48 -0.37 -2.12
C ALA A 123 -18.88 -1.51 -1.29
N GLN A 124 -17.75 -2.10 -1.74
CA GLN A 124 -17.08 -3.17 -1.00
C GLN A 124 -16.17 -2.62 0.11
N ARG A 125 -15.47 -1.49 -0.11
CA ARG A 125 -14.64 -0.86 0.93
C ARG A 125 -15.47 -0.43 2.14
N LYS A 126 -16.65 0.18 1.93
CA LYS A 126 -17.60 0.47 3.02
C LYS A 126 -18.21 -0.78 3.67
N LYS A 127 -18.37 -1.90 2.94
CA LYS A 127 -18.82 -3.18 3.51
C LYS A 127 -17.74 -3.87 4.35
N VAL A 128 -16.48 -3.78 3.93
CA VAL A 128 -15.31 -4.29 4.66
C VAL A 128 -15.08 -3.44 5.91
N ASP A 129 -15.09 -2.12 5.77
CA ASP A 129 -14.98 -1.20 6.90
C ASP A 129 -16.14 -1.36 7.90
N ALA A 130 -17.38 -1.60 7.42
CA ALA A 130 -18.53 -1.89 8.27
C ALA A 130 -18.49 -3.28 8.93
N ALA A 131 -17.94 -4.29 8.24
CA ALA A 131 -17.76 -5.64 8.79
C ALA A 131 -16.63 -5.67 9.84
N LEU A 132 -15.55 -4.92 9.63
CA LEU A 132 -14.50 -4.71 10.63
C LEU A 132 -15.00 -3.89 11.83
N ALA A 133 -15.97 -2.98 11.63
CA ALA A 133 -16.54 -2.13 12.68
C ALA A 133 -17.71 -2.76 13.46
N GLY A 134 -18.15 -3.99 13.12
CA GLY A 134 -19.18 -4.71 13.88
C GLY A 134 -20.60 -4.13 13.83
N LEU A 135 -20.95 -3.37 12.79
CA LEU A 135 -22.28 -2.75 12.63
C LEU A 135 -23.30 -3.69 11.97
N SER A 136 -24.57 -3.51 12.30
CA SER A 136 -25.68 -4.33 11.79
C SER A 136 -25.87 -4.18 10.26
N GLU A 137 -26.26 -5.26 9.58
CA GLU A 137 -26.39 -5.30 8.10
C GLU A 137 -27.36 -4.25 7.54
N GLU A 138 -28.31 -3.76 8.34
CA GLU A 138 -29.34 -2.80 7.94
C GLU A 138 -28.79 -1.37 7.82
N ASP A 139 -27.90 -0.96 8.72
CA ASP A 139 -27.28 0.37 8.72
C ASP A 139 -26.29 0.55 7.56
N ALA A 140 -25.57 -0.52 7.21
CA ALA A 140 -24.65 -0.57 6.08
C ALA A 140 -25.39 -0.41 4.73
N ALA A 141 -26.59 -0.97 4.62
CA ALA A 141 -27.43 -0.85 3.43
C ALA A 141 -28.01 0.56 3.26
N ALA A 142 -28.38 1.23 4.37
CA ALA A 142 -28.89 2.60 4.36
C ALA A 142 -27.81 3.62 3.95
N ALA A 143 -26.58 3.46 4.48
CA ALA A 143 -25.44 4.32 4.14
C ALA A 143 -25.00 4.17 2.67
N LEU A 144 -25.14 2.96 2.09
CA LEU A 144 -24.87 2.69 0.68
C LEU A 144 -25.86 3.43 -0.24
N LYS A 145 -27.13 3.50 0.15
CA LYS A 145 -28.19 4.17 -0.60
C LYS A 145 -28.01 5.69 -0.63
N ALA A 146 -27.56 6.28 0.47
CA ALA A 146 -27.29 7.72 0.58
C ALA A 146 -26.05 8.16 -0.24
N ALA A 147 -25.00 7.34 -0.28
CA ALA A 147 -23.77 7.68 -1.01
C ALA A 147 -23.91 7.57 -2.54
N THR A 148 -24.76 6.66 -3.03
CA THR A 148 -25.04 6.48 -4.46
C THR A 148 -25.74 7.70 -5.08
N LEU A 149 -26.39 8.54 -4.26
CA LEU A 149 -27.10 9.75 -4.69
C LEU A 149 -26.20 11.01 -4.71
N ALA A 150 -25.02 10.98 -4.08
CA ALA A 150 -24.11 12.13 -3.98
C ALA A 150 -22.94 12.09 -5.00
N GLY A 151 -22.67 10.94 -5.60
CA GLY A 151 -21.61 10.73 -6.59
C GLY A 151 -22.03 11.02 -8.03
N GLY A 152 -22.60 12.20 -8.30
CA GLY A 152 -22.84 12.69 -9.65
C GLY A 152 -21.55 13.16 -10.31
N GLY A 153 -20.73 12.23 -10.81
CA GLY A 153 -19.56 12.51 -11.64
C GLY A 153 -19.73 11.84 -12.99
N ALA A 154 -19.66 12.63 -14.05
CA ALA A 154 -20.07 12.30 -15.43
C ALA A 154 -19.67 10.89 -15.92
N GLU A 155 -20.69 10.05 -16.20
CA GLU A 155 -20.56 8.96 -17.15
C GLU A 155 -20.21 9.53 -18.53
N PRO A 156 -19.22 9.01 -19.27
CA PRO A 156 -19.11 9.33 -20.68
C PRO A 156 -20.34 8.76 -21.40
N ALA A 157 -21.03 9.65 -22.10
CA ALA A 157 -22.33 9.40 -22.72
C ALA A 157 -22.34 8.15 -23.62
N ARG A 158 -23.25 7.22 -23.33
CA ARG A 158 -23.66 6.15 -24.26
C ARG A 158 -24.44 6.77 -25.42
N GLY A 159 -23.77 6.97 -26.55
CA GLY A 159 -24.43 7.28 -27.82
C GLY A 159 -25.18 6.06 -28.35
N GLY A 160 -26.51 6.09 -28.31
CA GLY A 160 -27.38 5.11 -28.97
C GLY A 160 -27.34 5.24 -30.50
N GLY A 161 -27.27 4.11 -31.18
CA GLY A 161 -27.37 4.02 -32.64
C GLY A 161 -27.38 2.58 -33.11
N ALA A 162 -28.56 2.10 -33.53
CA ALA A 162 -28.78 0.78 -34.09
C ALA A 162 -27.95 0.60 -35.38
N GLY A 163 -27.05 -0.38 -35.38
CA GLY A 163 -26.22 -0.76 -36.51
C GLY A 163 -25.12 -1.68 -36.01
N GLY A 164 -25.05 -2.91 -36.50
CA GLY A 164 -24.15 -3.96 -36.01
C GLY A 164 -22.69 -3.51 -35.95
N LYS A 165 -22.25 -3.09 -34.75
CA LYS A 165 -20.86 -2.90 -34.39
C LYS A 165 -20.50 -4.06 -33.45
N LYS A 166 -19.40 -4.78 -33.73
CA LYS A 166 -18.83 -5.72 -32.76
C LYS A 166 -18.73 -4.99 -31.41
N ALA A 167 -19.31 -5.58 -30.37
CA ALA A 167 -19.17 -5.06 -29.02
C ALA A 167 -17.67 -4.99 -28.71
N TYR A 168 -17.21 -3.81 -28.30
CA TYR A 168 -15.85 -3.61 -27.84
C TYR A 168 -15.67 -4.41 -26.54
N GLU A 169 -14.79 -5.40 -26.54
CA GLU A 169 -14.42 -6.14 -25.33
C GLU A 169 -13.30 -5.37 -24.62
N GLU A 170 -13.66 -4.69 -23.54
CA GLU A 170 -12.70 -4.05 -22.64
C GLU A 170 -11.75 -5.09 -22.04
N GLN A 171 -10.46 -4.98 -22.35
CA GLN A 171 -9.46 -5.80 -21.68
C GLN A 171 -9.31 -5.32 -20.23
N SER A 172 -9.41 -6.24 -19.27
CA SER A 172 -9.32 -5.89 -17.85
C SER A 172 -8.51 -6.91 -17.07
N LEU A 173 -7.96 -6.45 -15.97
CA LEU A 173 -7.11 -7.20 -15.05
C LEU A 173 -7.80 -7.23 -13.69
N VAL A 174 -8.07 -8.42 -13.19
CA VAL A 174 -8.76 -8.65 -11.92
C VAL A 174 -7.72 -9.02 -10.88
N LEU A 175 -7.62 -8.21 -9.82
CA LEU A 175 -6.84 -8.53 -8.62
C LEU A 175 -7.78 -8.88 -7.46
N ASN A 176 -7.30 -9.74 -6.59
CA ASN A 176 -7.90 -10.14 -5.32
C ASN A 176 -6.84 -10.05 -4.22
N ASN A 177 -6.25 -11.17 -3.80
CA ASN A 177 -5.31 -11.23 -2.68
C ASN A 177 -3.94 -10.61 -2.99
N GLU A 178 -3.60 -10.42 -4.26
CA GLU A 178 -2.34 -9.76 -4.67
C GLU A 178 -2.28 -8.31 -4.17
N ARG A 179 -3.44 -7.68 -3.96
CA ARG A 179 -3.52 -6.29 -3.54
C ARG A 179 -2.84 -6.03 -2.19
N PHE A 180 -2.92 -7.00 -1.27
CA PHE A 180 -2.25 -6.94 0.03
C PHE A 180 -1.07 -7.91 0.16
N ALA A 181 -1.04 -9.01 -0.63
CA ALA A 181 0.08 -9.93 -0.63
C ALA A 181 1.34 -9.36 -1.29
N VAL A 182 1.21 -8.49 -2.31
CA VAL A 182 2.37 -7.87 -2.96
C VAL A 182 3.08 -6.87 -2.03
N PRO A 183 2.39 -5.93 -1.35
CA PRO A 183 3.03 -5.04 -0.39
C PRO A 183 3.70 -5.74 0.81
N GLU A 184 3.25 -6.96 1.16
CA GLU A 184 3.86 -7.75 2.23
C GLU A 184 5.35 -8.04 1.99
N ILE A 185 5.84 -8.00 0.75
CA ILE A 185 7.26 -8.19 0.43
C ILE A 185 8.18 -7.14 1.07
N LEU A 186 7.66 -5.96 1.41
CA LEU A 186 8.42 -4.92 2.10
C LEU A 186 8.65 -5.27 3.57
N PHE A 187 7.72 -5.99 4.17
CA PHE A 187 7.71 -6.33 5.60
C PHE A 187 8.29 -7.73 5.85
N ARG A 188 7.85 -8.72 5.07
CA ARG A 188 8.29 -10.12 5.14
C ARG A 188 8.77 -10.65 3.78
N PRO A 189 9.92 -10.18 3.27
CA PRO A 189 10.48 -10.67 2.01
C PRO A 189 10.83 -12.17 2.03
N SER A 190 11.26 -12.70 3.18
CA SER A 190 11.63 -14.12 3.33
C SER A 190 10.48 -15.09 3.06
N ASP A 191 9.25 -14.73 3.46
CA ASP A 191 8.05 -15.55 3.25
C ASP A 191 7.70 -15.67 1.76
N LEU A 192 8.23 -14.77 0.93
CA LEU A 192 8.04 -14.73 -0.52
C LEU A 192 9.29 -15.21 -1.29
N GLY A 193 10.24 -15.85 -0.60
CA GLY A 193 11.43 -16.45 -1.22
C GLY A 193 12.59 -15.48 -1.49
N ALA A 194 12.51 -14.23 -1.02
CA ALA A 194 13.62 -13.29 -1.09
C ALA A 194 14.41 -13.31 0.23
N PRO A 195 15.68 -13.77 0.26
CA PRO A 195 16.48 -13.86 1.49
C PRO A 195 17.01 -12.48 1.91
N GLN A 196 16.12 -11.60 2.33
CA GLN A 196 16.42 -10.22 2.70
C GLN A 196 15.73 -9.87 4.02
N ALA A 197 16.20 -8.81 4.68
CA ALA A 197 15.55 -8.27 5.86
C ALA A 197 14.38 -7.36 5.44
N GLY A 198 13.33 -7.32 6.26
CA GLY A 198 12.21 -6.39 6.07
C GLY A 198 12.61 -4.94 6.36
N ILE A 199 11.71 -4.00 6.05
CA ILE A 199 11.94 -2.58 6.37
C ILE A 199 12.05 -2.34 7.88
N ALA A 200 11.29 -3.06 8.70
CA ALA A 200 11.32 -2.93 10.16
C ALA A 200 12.69 -3.35 10.73
N ASP A 201 13.23 -4.47 10.25
CA ASP A 201 14.57 -4.93 10.62
C ASP A 201 15.65 -3.90 10.26
N ALA A 202 15.57 -3.29 9.09
CA ALA A 202 16.55 -2.29 8.66
C ALA A 202 16.54 -1.05 9.57
N ILE A 203 15.37 -0.61 10.02
CA ILE A 203 15.18 0.50 10.96
C ILE A 203 15.79 0.14 12.32
N VAL A 204 15.47 -1.04 12.85
CA VAL A 204 15.98 -1.49 14.15
C VAL A 204 17.50 -1.65 14.11
N GLN A 205 18.05 -2.23 13.05
CA GLN A 205 19.50 -2.36 12.88
C GLN A 205 20.19 -0.99 12.76
N ALA A 206 19.55 -0.01 12.13
CA ALA A 206 20.09 1.34 12.03
C ALA A 206 20.10 2.04 13.40
N ALA A 207 19.03 1.92 14.18
CA ALA A 207 18.95 2.46 15.53
C ALA A 207 19.93 1.77 16.49
N GLN A 208 20.03 0.44 16.45
CA GLN A 208 20.94 -0.34 17.29
C GLN A 208 22.42 -0.09 16.98
N ALA A 209 22.75 0.31 15.75
CA ALA A 209 24.10 0.71 15.38
C ALA A 209 24.50 2.09 15.94
N CYS A 210 23.54 2.85 16.49
CA CYS A 210 23.79 4.11 17.18
C CYS A 210 24.02 3.89 18.69
N HIS A 211 24.60 4.89 19.35
CA HIS A 211 24.85 4.86 20.80
C HIS A 211 23.54 4.67 21.60
N PRO A 212 23.51 3.85 22.67
CA PRO A 212 22.28 3.57 23.43
C PRO A 212 21.50 4.81 23.87
N ASP A 213 22.19 5.87 24.30
CA ASP A 213 21.58 7.12 24.77
C ASP A 213 20.78 7.86 23.69
N VAL A 214 21.10 7.67 22.40
CA VAL A 214 20.37 8.33 21.31
C VAL A 214 19.24 7.47 20.75
N GLN A 215 19.18 6.18 21.09
CA GLN A 215 18.19 5.26 20.53
C GLN A 215 16.76 5.67 20.88
N GLU A 216 16.52 6.09 22.12
CA GLU A 216 15.22 6.60 22.57
C GLU A 216 14.77 7.80 21.72
N LEU A 217 15.68 8.75 21.49
CA LEU A 217 15.41 9.94 20.69
C LEU A 217 15.15 9.60 19.22
N LEU A 218 15.84 8.60 18.66
CA LEU A 218 15.64 8.15 17.28
C LEU A 218 14.26 7.51 17.08
N TYR A 219 13.81 6.67 18.01
CA TYR A 219 12.47 6.05 17.94
C TYR A 219 11.34 7.04 18.22
N GLY A 220 11.60 8.07 19.03
CA GLY A 220 10.68 9.19 19.25
C GLY A 220 10.52 10.14 18.05
N ALA A 221 11.32 9.97 17.00
CA ALA A 221 11.32 10.83 15.82
C ALA A 221 11.65 10.05 14.53
N VAL A 222 10.82 9.07 14.19
CA VAL A 222 10.92 8.34 12.92
C VAL A 222 10.17 9.10 11.84
N VAL A 223 10.88 9.53 10.79
CA VAL A 223 10.31 10.24 9.65
C VAL A 223 10.35 9.33 8.44
N VAL A 224 9.19 8.99 7.91
CA VAL A 224 9.05 8.13 6.73
C VAL A 224 8.83 9.00 5.50
N THR A 225 9.52 8.71 4.42
CA THR A 225 9.38 9.37 3.11
C THR A 225 9.43 8.34 1.98
N GLY A 226 9.20 8.80 0.75
CA GLY A 226 9.24 7.98 -0.45
C GLY A 226 7.87 7.51 -0.95
N GLY A 227 7.80 7.16 -2.24
CA GLY A 227 6.54 6.84 -2.91
C GLY A 227 5.84 5.58 -2.39
N CYS A 228 6.59 4.59 -1.88
CA CYS A 228 6.00 3.38 -1.31
C CYS A 228 5.26 3.65 0.00
N ALA A 229 5.66 4.67 0.75
CA ALA A 229 5.05 5.02 2.04
C ALA A 229 3.64 5.64 1.89
N ASN A 230 3.29 6.13 0.69
CA ASN A 230 1.97 6.68 0.40
C ASN A 230 0.87 5.62 0.25
N MET A 231 1.23 4.33 0.32
CA MET A 231 0.27 3.25 0.22
C MET A 231 -0.65 3.23 1.46
N PRO A 232 -1.98 3.05 1.29
CA PRO A 232 -2.90 3.00 2.44
C PRO A 232 -2.51 1.90 3.43
N GLY A 233 -2.50 2.23 4.73
CA GLY A 233 -2.17 1.31 5.83
C GLY A 233 -0.67 1.13 6.08
N PHE A 234 0.22 1.77 5.31
CA PHE A 234 1.67 1.59 5.44
C PHE A 234 2.21 2.00 6.81
N ILE A 235 1.85 3.19 7.30
CA ILE A 235 2.34 3.72 8.58
C ILE A 235 1.81 2.89 9.76
N ASP A 236 0.52 2.55 9.75
CA ASP A 236 -0.09 1.76 10.83
C ASP A 236 0.55 0.37 10.93
N ARG A 237 0.77 -0.29 9.79
CA ARG A 237 1.48 -1.56 9.74
C ARG A 237 2.93 -1.43 10.20
N LEU A 238 3.66 -0.43 9.73
CA LEU A 238 5.05 -0.20 10.16
C LEU A 238 5.14 0.03 11.66
N LYS A 239 4.20 0.78 12.24
CA LYS A 239 4.13 1.00 13.68
C LYS A 239 3.84 -0.30 14.44
N ALA A 240 2.89 -1.09 13.96
CA ALA A 240 2.55 -2.39 14.56
C ALA A 240 3.73 -3.38 14.51
N GLU A 241 4.54 -3.32 13.44
CA GLU A 241 5.69 -4.21 13.25
C GLU A 241 6.91 -3.77 14.06
N LEU A 242 7.17 -2.46 14.16
CA LEU A 242 8.27 -1.92 14.96
C LEU A 242 8.01 -2.00 16.47
N ARG A 243 6.76 -1.81 16.92
CA ARG A 243 6.44 -1.77 18.35
C ARG A 243 6.96 -2.97 19.16
N PRO A 244 6.81 -4.23 18.73
CA PRO A 244 7.34 -5.38 19.47
C PRO A 244 8.88 -5.50 19.41
N MET A 245 9.53 -4.84 18.46
CA MET A 245 11.00 -4.85 18.33
C MET A 245 11.68 -3.75 19.16
N VAL A 246 10.93 -2.70 19.52
CA VAL A 246 11.40 -1.55 20.29
C VAL A 246 11.12 -1.77 21.79
N PRO A 247 12.08 -1.51 22.69
CA PRO A 247 11.86 -1.59 24.13
C PRO A 247 10.66 -0.78 24.60
N ASP A 248 9.84 -1.34 25.50
CA ASP A 248 8.57 -0.71 25.95
C ASP A 248 8.70 0.67 26.59
N ARG A 249 9.88 0.96 27.12
CA ARG A 249 10.20 2.26 27.73
C ARG A 249 10.34 3.39 26.71
N PHE A 250 10.59 3.08 25.44
CA PHE A 250 10.80 4.08 24.41
C PHE A 250 9.47 4.44 23.75
N GLU A 251 9.22 5.74 23.61
CA GLU A 251 8.09 6.22 22.81
C GLU A 251 8.37 6.02 21.32
N LEU A 252 7.42 5.42 20.60
CA LEU A 252 7.51 5.20 19.16
C LEU A 252 6.59 6.19 18.43
N ASN A 253 7.20 7.17 17.77
CA ASN A 253 6.51 8.18 16.98
C ASN A 253 6.98 8.10 15.53
N ILE A 254 6.04 7.79 14.64
CA ILE A 254 6.29 7.63 13.20
C ILE A 254 5.44 8.66 12.48
N VAL A 255 6.09 9.51 11.69
CA VAL A 255 5.44 10.57 10.92
C VAL A 255 5.74 10.35 9.45
N LEU A 256 4.71 10.41 8.60
CA LEU A 256 4.88 10.48 7.15
C LEU A 256 5.22 11.92 6.78
N SER A 257 6.35 12.13 6.11
CA SER A 257 6.70 13.42 5.54
C SER A 257 5.99 13.56 4.19
N ASP A 258 4.88 14.28 4.17
CA ASP A 258 4.22 14.64 2.92
C ASP A 258 5.17 15.51 2.09
N GLY A 259 5.57 15.03 0.91
CA GLY A 259 6.32 15.81 -0.08
C GLY A 259 5.52 16.97 -0.71
N ALA A 260 4.32 17.26 -0.19
CA ALA A 260 3.42 18.31 -0.63
C ALA A 260 3.00 19.15 0.58
N GLY A 261 3.80 20.17 0.90
CA GLY A 261 3.50 21.13 1.97
C GLY A 261 4.59 21.16 3.02
N GLY A 262 5.68 21.87 2.73
CA GLY A 262 6.46 22.45 3.82
C GLY A 262 5.55 23.38 4.63
N PRO A 263 5.76 23.49 5.95
CA PRO A 263 5.03 24.46 6.75
C PRO A 263 5.41 25.88 6.28
N GLU A 264 4.40 26.68 5.91
CA GLU A 264 4.49 28.14 5.98
C GLU A 264 4.59 28.60 7.43
#